data_AF-A0A367ZXQ3-F1
#
_entry.id   AF-A0A367ZXQ3-F1
#
_cell.length_a   1.000
_cell.length_b   1.000
_cell.length_c   1.000
_cell.angle_alpha   90.00
_cell.angle_beta   90.00
_cell.angle_gamma   90.00
#
_symmetry.space_group_name_H-M   'P 1'
#
loop_
_entity.id
_entity.type
_entity.pdbx_description
1 polymer ?
#
loop_
_entity_poly.entity_id
_entity_poly.type
_entity_poly.pdbx_seq_one_letter_code
_entity_poly.pdbx_strand_id
1 'polypeptide(L)'
;MKKAALGKHFIRQWRKYRGLSLRKLADRMEIEPGVPLTSHANIGRIETFQQPYSQEILEAIAISLNVSVTDLLTVDPTKDGEIVDLLRLIKDENREQITKVLRVLTGTDC
;
A
#
# COMPACT_ATOMS: atom_id res chain seq x y z
N MET A 1 -25.44 6.77 -19.61
CA MET A 1 -24.68 5.53 -19.30
C MET A 1 -24.54 5.40 -17.79
N LYS A 2 -24.79 4.21 -17.21
CA LYS A 2 -24.46 3.97 -15.79
C LYS A 2 -22.93 3.89 -15.66
N LYS A 3 -22.36 4.65 -14.73
CA LYS A 3 -20.92 4.58 -14.42
C LYS A 3 -20.62 3.18 -13.86
N ALA A 4 -19.60 2.51 -14.41
CA ALA A 4 -19.16 1.21 -13.88
C ALA A 4 -18.73 1.34 -12.41
N ALA A 5 -19.00 0.32 -11.60
CA ALA A 5 -18.50 0.27 -10.23
C ALA A 5 -16.97 0.24 -10.23
N LEU A 6 -16.34 1.00 -9.32
CA LEU A 6 -14.89 0.99 -9.19
C LEU A 6 -14.40 -0.34 -8.62
N GLY A 7 -13.22 -0.77 -9.07
CA GLY A 7 -12.57 -1.98 -8.57
C GLY A 7 -12.18 -1.86 -7.09
N LYS A 8 -12.14 -3.00 -6.40
CA LYS A 8 -11.71 -3.08 -5.00
C LYS A 8 -10.20 -2.82 -4.90
N HIS A 9 -9.79 -2.07 -3.87
CA HIS A 9 -8.40 -1.82 -3.49
C HIS A 9 -8.28 -1.78 -1.95
N PHE A 10 -7.05 -1.75 -1.44
CA PHE A 10 -6.70 -1.87 -0.03
C PHE A 10 -6.12 -0.60 0.61
N ILE A 11 -6.20 0.55 -0.07
CA ILE A 11 -5.69 1.85 0.42
C ILE A 11 -6.13 2.14 1.87
N ARG A 12 -7.42 1.98 2.18
CA ARG A 12 -7.97 2.24 3.53
C ARG A 12 -7.37 1.30 4.57
N GLN A 13 -7.22 0.04 4.21
CA GLN A 13 -6.71 -1.02 5.06
C GLN A 13 -5.24 -0.74 5.37
N TRP A 14 -4.44 -0.40 4.36
CA TRP A 14 -3.03 -0.03 4.55
C TRP A 14 -2.88 1.22 5.40
N ARG A 15 -3.68 2.27 5.15
CA ARG A 15 -3.66 3.47 6.00
C ARG A 15 -3.93 3.15 7.47
N LYS A 16 -4.95 2.31 7.73
CA LYS A 16 -5.30 1.89 9.09
C LYS A 16 -4.24 0.99 9.71
N TYR A 17 -3.69 0.05 8.95
CA TYR A 17 -2.60 -0.84 9.39
C TYR A 17 -1.36 -0.04 9.79
N ARG A 18 -1.04 1.05 9.06
CA ARG A 18 0.01 2.01 9.42
C ARG A 18 -0.39 3.02 10.52
N GLY A 19 -1.58 2.91 11.09
CA GLY A 19 -2.04 3.77 12.18
C GLY A 19 -2.25 5.24 11.81
N LEU A 20 -2.45 5.56 10.52
CA LEU A 20 -2.59 6.94 10.07
C LEU A 20 -4.05 7.39 10.00
N SER A 21 -4.31 8.64 10.43
CA SER A 21 -5.56 9.32 10.10
C SER A 21 -5.53 9.80 8.64
N LEU A 22 -6.70 10.13 8.07
CA LEU A 22 -6.77 10.71 6.72
C LEU A 22 -6.00 12.03 6.61
N ARG A 23 -6.03 12.87 7.66
CA ARG A 23 -5.27 14.12 7.72
C ARG A 23 -3.77 13.83 7.71
N LYS A 24 -3.30 12.97 8.59
CA LYS A 24 -1.87 12.58 8.63
C LYS A 24 -1.37 11.96 7.32
N LEU A 25 -2.22 11.23 6.60
CA LEU A 25 -1.85 10.72 5.27
C LEU A 25 -1.76 11.86 4.25
N ALA A 26 -2.75 12.75 4.20
CA ALA A 26 -2.71 13.92 3.31
C ALA A 26 -1.51 14.83 3.60
N ASP A 27 -1.18 15.05 4.88
CA ASP A 27 -0.04 15.86 5.30
C ASP A 27 1.32 15.25 4.88
N ARG A 28 1.38 13.95 4.59
CA ARG A 28 2.58 13.28 4.04
C ARG A 28 2.66 13.33 2.52
N MET A 29 1.56 13.69 1.86
CA MET A 29 1.45 13.72 0.41
C MET A 29 1.63 15.15 -0.08
N GLU A 30 2.87 15.51 -0.37
CA GLU A 30 3.25 16.84 -0.86
C GLU A 30 3.87 16.74 -2.26
N ILE A 31 3.57 17.71 -3.13
CA ILE A 31 4.22 17.83 -4.45
C ILE A 31 5.57 18.55 -4.29
N GLU A 32 5.55 19.60 -3.48
CA GLU A 32 6.69 20.41 -3.06
C GLU A 32 6.56 20.64 -1.55
N PRO A 33 7.65 20.90 -0.81
CA PRO A 33 7.59 21.12 0.64
C PRO A 33 6.51 22.14 1.03
N GLY A 34 5.52 21.70 1.81
CA GLY A 34 4.39 22.53 2.26
C GLY A 34 3.27 22.75 1.25
N VAL A 35 3.34 22.15 0.05
CA VAL A 35 2.27 22.17 -0.97
C VAL A 35 1.56 20.81 -0.99
N PRO A 36 0.36 20.69 -0.39
CA PRO A 36 -0.33 19.41 -0.32
C PRO A 36 -0.79 18.97 -1.72
N LEU A 37 -0.49 17.72 -2.07
CA LEU A 37 -0.93 17.10 -3.32
C LEU A 37 -2.46 16.96 -3.36
N THR A 38 -3.07 16.64 -2.23
CA THR A 38 -4.52 16.43 -2.17
C THR A 38 -5.09 16.64 -0.78
N SER A 39 -6.41 16.76 -0.69
CA SER A 39 -7.09 16.90 0.60
C SER A 39 -7.42 15.54 1.22
N HIS A 40 -7.43 15.48 2.56
CA HIS A 40 -7.90 14.31 3.31
C HIS A 40 -9.34 13.87 2.93
N ALA A 41 -10.20 14.82 2.54
CA ALA A 41 -11.55 14.54 2.06
C ALA A 41 -11.53 13.81 0.71
N ASN A 42 -10.63 14.18 -0.20
CA ASN A 42 -10.45 13.49 -1.48
C ASN A 42 -9.98 12.04 -1.26
N ILE A 43 -9.00 11.83 -0.39
CA ILE A 43 -8.53 10.48 -0.01
C ILE A 43 -9.69 9.65 0.57
N GLY A 44 -10.53 10.24 1.42
CA GLY A 44 -11.71 9.55 1.97
C GLY A 44 -12.71 9.08 0.91
N ARG A 45 -12.94 9.87 -0.14
CA ARG A 45 -13.79 9.48 -1.28
C ARG A 45 -13.16 8.34 -2.08
N ILE A 46 -11.84 8.35 -2.25
CA ILE A 46 -11.11 7.26 -2.90
C ILE A 46 -11.23 5.98 -2.07
N GLU A 47 -10.96 6.04 -0.76
CA GLU A 47 -11.06 4.90 0.16
C GLU A 47 -12.44 4.25 0.26
N THR A 48 -13.47 4.98 -0.14
CA THR A 48 -14.88 4.54 -0.14
C THR A 48 -15.42 4.27 -1.54
N PHE A 49 -14.55 4.22 -2.56
CA PHE A 49 -14.89 3.95 -3.96
C PHE A 49 -15.89 4.95 -4.57
N GLN A 50 -15.97 6.15 -4.00
CA GLN A 50 -16.81 7.24 -4.53
C GLN A 50 -16.10 8.00 -5.66
N GLN A 51 -14.76 7.98 -5.66
CA GLN A 51 -13.93 8.64 -6.66
C GLN A 51 -12.75 7.73 -7.05
N PRO A 52 -12.38 7.65 -8.34
CA PRO A 52 -11.18 6.93 -8.73
C PRO A 52 -9.92 7.65 -8.24
N TYR A 53 -8.86 6.87 -7.99
CA TYR A 53 -7.52 7.43 -7.82
C TYR A 53 -6.95 7.89 -9.16
N SER A 54 -6.02 8.86 -9.12
CA SER A 54 -5.06 9.10 -10.19
C SER A 54 -3.78 8.31 -9.91
N GLN A 55 -2.92 8.14 -10.92
CA GLN A 55 -1.60 7.51 -10.74
C GLN A 55 -0.75 8.25 -9.70
N GLU A 56 -0.68 9.58 -9.80
CA GLU A 56 0.06 10.44 -8.87
C GLU A 56 -0.41 10.28 -7.42
N ILE A 57 -1.73 10.25 -7.17
CA ILE A 57 -2.26 10.01 -5.82
C ILE A 57 -1.89 8.61 -5.33
N LEU A 58 -1.98 7.61 -6.19
CA LEU A 58 -1.71 6.21 -5.82
C LEU A 58 -0.24 6.01 -5.46
N GLU A 59 0.68 6.57 -6.23
CA GLU A 59 2.12 6.54 -5.98
C GLU A 59 2.49 7.32 -4.71
N ALA A 60 1.91 8.51 -4.50
CA ALA A 60 2.14 9.29 -3.29
C ALA A 60 1.64 8.59 -2.02
N ILE A 61 0.49 7.89 -2.10
CA ILE A 61 0.00 7.05 -1.00
C ILE A 61 0.97 5.89 -0.74
N ALA A 62 1.45 5.23 -1.80
CA ALA A 62 2.38 4.11 -1.71
C ALA A 62 3.67 4.53 -0.97
N ILE A 63 4.27 5.65 -1.38
CA ILE A 63 5.43 6.24 -0.71
C ILE A 63 5.11 6.59 0.76
N SER A 64 4.00 7.30 1.01
CA SER A 64 3.61 7.77 2.35
C SER A 64 3.34 6.64 3.36
N LEU A 65 2.87 5.50 2.86
CA LEU A 65 2.60 4.28 3.64
C LEU A 65 3.77 3.30 3.64
N ASN A 66 4.86 3.65 2.95
CA ASN A 66 5.99 2.79 2.65
C ASN A 66 5.49 1.44 2.14
N VAL A 67 4.78 1.41 1.02
CA VAL A 67 4.35 0.19 0.33
C VAL A 67 4.48 0.32 -1.19
N SER A 68 4.35 -0.79 -1.94
CA SER A 68 4.26 -0.69 -3.39
C SER A 68 2.86 -0.33 -3.85
N VAL A 69 2.73 0.22 -5.06
CA VAL A 69 1.44 0.46 -5.70
C VAL A 69 0.64 -0.83 -5.85
N THR A 70 1.31 -1.93 -6.21
CA THR A 70 0.68 -3.25 -6.31
C THR A 70 0.06 -3.68 -4.98
N ASP A 71 0.78 -3.50 -3.87
CA ASP A 71 0.26 -3.85 -2.53
C ASP A 71 -1.02 -3.09 -2.20
N LEU A 72 -1.12 -1.82 -2.59
CA LEU A 72 -2.34 -1.02 -2.40
C LEU A 72 -3.53 -1.56 -3.19
N LEU A 73 -3.29 -2.20 -4.33
CA LEU A 73 -4.33 -2.69 -5.22
C LEU A 73 -4.72 -4.15 -4.90
N THR A 74 -3.79 -4.98 -4.43
CA THR A 74 -3.99 -6.43 -4.37
C THR A 74 -3.84 -7.07 -2.99
N VAL A 75 -3.16 -6.42 -2.04
CA VAL A 75 -2.81 -7.05 -0.76
C VAL A 75 -3.67 -6.52 0.39
N ASP A 76 -4.30 -7.44 1.14
CA ASP A 76 -4.97 -7.09 2.40
C ASP A 76 -3.96 -7.11 3.56
N PRO A 77 -3.58 -5.95 4.11
CA PRO A 77 -2.58 -5.89 5.17
C PRO A 77 -3.05 -6.50 6.49
N THR A 78 -4.36 -6.74 6.66
CA THR A 78 -4.87 -7.44 7.85
C THR A 78 -4.58 -8.94 7.83
N LYS A 79 -4.16 -9.47 6.68
CA LYS A 79 -3.78 -10.87 6.49
C LYS A 79 -2.30 -11.02 6.20
N ASP A 80 -1.79 -10.23 5.26
CA ASP A 80 -0.47 -10.43 4.66
C ASP A 80 0.49 -9.26 4.95
N GLY A 81 0.08 -8.27 5.75
CA GLY A 81 0.84 -7.04 5.97
C GLY A 81 2.22 -7.30 6.58
N GLU A 82 2.31 -8.21 7.56
CA GLU A 82 3.57 -8.61 8.19
C GLU A 82 4.50 -9.32 7.18
N ILE A 83 3.95 -10.19 6.33
CA ILE A 83 4.73 -10.88 5.28
C ILE A 83 5.34 -9.86 4.32
N VAL A 84 4.53 -8.89 3.86
CA VAL A 84 5.01 -7.80 2.99
C VAL A 84 6.12 -7.00 3.66
N ASP A 85 5.98 -6.69 4.95
CA ASP A 85 6.99 -5.96 5.70
C ASP A 85 8.28 -6.77 5.87
N LEU A 86 8.19 -8.07 6.19
CA LEU A 86 9.33 -8.97 6.29
C LEU A 86 10.10 -9.09 4.96
N LEU A 87 9.39 -9.23 3.84
CA LEU A 87 9.99 -9.32 2.51
C LEU A 87 10.81 -8.07 2.16
N ARG A 88 10.49 -6.90 2.72
CA ARG A 88 11.25 -5.66 2.50
C ARG A 88 12.50 -5.55 3.35
N LEU A 89 12.57 -6.27 4.46
CA LEU A 89 13.79 -6.39 5.25
C LEU A 89 14.82 -7.33 4.60
N ILE A 90 14.37 -8.14 3.63
CA ILE A 90 15.26 -9.00 2.85
C ILE A 90 16.13 -8.13 1.95
N LYS A 91 17.38 -7.96 2.38
CA LYS A 91 18.46 -7.45 1.55
C LYS A 91 18.94 -8.53 0.58
N ASP A 92 19.51 -8.11 -0.54
CA ASP A 92 20.01 -9.04 -1.56
C ASP A 92 21.05 -10.02 -1.01
N GLU A 93 21.90 -9.58 -0.07
CA GLU A 93 22.93 -10.39 0.60
C GLU A 93 22.40 -11.65 1.29
N ASN A 94 21.16 -11.62 1.81
CA ASN A 94 20.57 -12.75 2.55
C ASN A 94 19.45 -13.45 1.76
N ARG A 95 19.15 -13.00 0.54
CA ARG A 95 18.00 -13.48 -0.23
C ARG A 95 18.07 -14.97 -0.53
N GLU A 96 19.25 -15.48 -0.88
CA GLU A 96 19.44 -16.91 -1.17
C GLU A 96 19.21 -17.77 0.07
N GLN A 97 19.80 -17.39 1.21
CA GLN A 97 19.64 -18.10 2.48
C GLN A 97 18.19 -18.12 2.94
N ILE A 98 17.49 -16.98 2.84
CA ILE A 98 16.07 -16.88 3.22
C ILE A 98 15.20 -17.71 2.27
N THR A 99 15.49 -17.69 0.97
CA THR A 99 14.77 -18.53 -0.01
C THR A 99 14.92 -20.02 0.32
N LYS A 100 16.12 -20.47 0.70
CA LYS A 100 16.36 -21.85 1.11
C LYS A 100 15.54 -22.23 2.35
N VAL A 101 15.55 -21.39 3.39
CA VAL A 101 14.73 -21.63 4.59
C VAL A 101 13.25 -21.69 4.25
N LEU A 102 12.75 -20.79 3.41
CA LEU A 102 11.35 -20.79 2.99
C LEU A 102 10.98 -22.04 2.18
N ARG A 103 11.87 -22.53 1.30
CA ARG A 103 11.66 -23.78 0.55
C ARG A 103 11.56 -24.98 1.48
N VAL A 104 12.43 -25.08 2.48
CA VAL A 104 12.36 -26.11 3.51
C VAL A 104 11.03 -26.06 4.25
N LEU A 105 10.62 -24.87 4.72
CA LEU A 105 9.39 -24.69 5.49
C LEU A 105 8.12 -24.95 4.69
N THR A 106 8.14 -24.71 3.38
CA THR A 106 7.00 -24.93 2.48
C THR A 106 7.02 -26.32 1.82
N GLY A 107 8.06 -27.12 2.05
CA GLY A 107 8.22 -28.42 1.40
C GLY A 107 8.48 -28.33 -0.12
N THR A 108 8.99 -27.21 -0.59
CA THR A 108 9.33 -26.98 -2.02
C THR A 108 10.82 -27.12 -2.31
N ASP A 109 11.61 -27.66 -1.36
CA ASP A 109 13.06 -27.88 -1.49
C ASP A 109 13.41 -29.19 -2.24
N CYS A 110 12.53 -29.64 -3.14
CA CYS A 110 12.67 -30.86 -3.92
C CYS A 110 13.69 -30.74 -5.06
#